data_AF-A8LRU2-F1
#
_entry.id   AF-A8LRU2-F1
#
_cell.length_a   1.000
_cell.length_b   1.000
_cell.length_c   1.000
_cell.angle_alpha   90.00
_cell.angle_beta   90.00
_cell.angle_gamma   90.00
#
_symmetry.space_group_name_H-M   'P 1'
#
loop_
_entity.id
_entity.type
_entity.pdbx_description
1 polymer ?
#
loop_
_entity_poly.entity_id
_entity_poly.type
_entity_poly.pdbx_seq_one_letter_code
_entity_poly.pdbx_strand_id
1 'polypeptide(L)'
;MLLLGLALPLRAEPIKVLYFNGTHHHPTHTRQMRQDMSDWLNSSEKGQTFRSTYVLAERTGVLAEALTAHPDTVVLVLDLMNRSSVIGQADRAALQQFYASGRQALMLDGSFGIRNMRISRAPEVAFPGSESSSGALLANQITALAKAGGGILIGTDHEGWQTGANAALRALIPDAQFRGTTNPSTDGQFLGDVLLTGFMPVKPIVLLRHWESVPNQGEAPVGTFNSFTGAPLQLYSLVEAADKPGGGRKRPYISASFDPGEARYDIDSEVAPEPALPDNMPTRKGPPR
;
A
#
# COMPACT_ATOMS: atom_id res chain seq x y z
N MET A 1 -34.95 4.94 6.63
CA MET A 1 -34.24 3.68 6.93
C MET A 1 -32.81 4.07 7.31
N LEU A 2 -32.54 4.18 8.61
CA LEU A 2 -31.25 4.61 9.16
C LEU A 2 -30.32 3.38 9.18
N LEU A 3 -29.22 3.40 8.42
CA LEU A 3 -28.11 2.47 8.65
C LEU A 3 -27.33 2.99 9.87
N LEU A 4 -27.47 2.31 11.01
CA LEU A 4 -26.57 2.50 12.14
C LEU A 4 -25.15 2.12 11.70
N GLY A 5 -24.24 3.09 11.77
CA GLY A 5 -22.80 2.84 11.67
C GLY A 5 -22.36 1.95 12.82
N LEU A 6 -22.12 0.68 12.53
CA LEU A 6 -21.43 -0.22 13.44
C LEU A 6 -20.00 0.28 13.60
N ALA A 7 -19.70 0.86 14.76
CA ALA A 7 -18.33 1.02 15.20
C ALA A 7 -17.68 -0.38 15.23
N LEU A 8 -16.73 -0.62 14.33
CA LEU A 8 -15.96 -1.87 14.34
C LEU A 8 -15.29 -1.98 15.71
N PRO A 9 -15.36 -3.14 16.38
CA PRO A 9 -14.67 -3.32 17.65
C PRO A 9 -13.18 -3.09 17.43
N LEU A 10 -12.56 -2.32 18.35
CA LEU A 10 -11.11 -2.28 18.50
C LEU A 10 -10.62 -3.73 18.48
N ARG A 11 -9.77 -4.11 17.51
CA ARG A 11 -9.22 -5.46 17.50
C ARG A 11 -8.43 -5.67 18.78
N ALA A 12 -8.76 -6.72 19.53
CA ALA A 12 -8.04 -7.09 20.75
C ALA A 12 -6.60 -7.57 20.47
N GLU A 13 -6.29 -7.90 19.21
CA GLU A 13 -4.97 -8.34 18.76
C GLU A 13 -4.39 -7.42 17.67
N PRO A 14 -3.05 -7.22 17.63
CA PRO A 14 -2.39 -6.46 16.58
C PRO A 14 -2.63 -7.09 15.20
N ILE A 15 -2.65 -6.26 14.15
CA ILE A 15 -2.69 -6.68 12.76
C ILE A 15 -1.37 -7.42 12.46
N LYS A 16 -1.47 -8.72 12.15
CA LYS A 16 -0.32 -9.56 11.83
C LYS A 16 0.06 -9.36 10.36
N VAL A 17 1.25 -8.80 10.14
CA VAL A 17 1.75 -8.45 8.82
C VAL A 17 2.89 -9.39 8.46
N LEU A 18 2.86 -9.97 7.26
CA LEU A 18 4.03 -10.61 6.67
C LEU A 18 4.60 -9.64 5.63
N TYR A 19 5.74 -9.04 5.95
CA TYR A 19 6.49 -8.16 5.05
C TYR A 19 7.49 -9.00 4.25
N PHE A 20 7.12 -9.37 3.05
CA PHE A 20 7.95 -10.17 2.14
C PHE A 20 8.72 -9.25 1.19
N ASN A 21 10.04 -9.23 1.33
CA ASN A 21 10.95 -8.52 0.45
C ASN A 21 11.60 -9.49 -0.55
N GLY A 22 11.22 -9.38 -1.81
CA GLY A 22 11.89 -10.06 -2.92
C GLY A 22 12.83 -9.17 -3.71
N THR A 23 12.97 -7.89 -3.36
CA THR A 23 13.80 -6.90 -4.06
C THR A 23 15.29 -7.22 -3.92
N HIS A 24 15.99 -7.32 -5.06
CA HIS A 24 17.44 -7.49 -5.12
C HIS A 24 18.16 -6.31 -4.47
N HIS A 25 19.32 -6.57 -3.89
CA HIS A 25 20.13 -5.52 -3.31
C HIS A 25 20.50 -4.46 -4.36
N HIS A 26 20.17 -3.20 -4.07
CA HIS A 26 20.64 -2.05 -4.82
C HIS A 26 21.33 -1.08 -3.86
N PRO A 27 22.45 -0.40 -4.24
CA PRO A 27 23.15 0.51 -3.32
C PRO A 27 22.28 1.64 -2.76
N THR A 28 21.26 2.07 -3.51
CA THR A 28 20.29 3.09 -3.09
C THR A 28 19.04 2.52 -2.40
N HIS A 29 18.93 1.19 -2.30
CA HIS A 29 17.87 0.43 -1.64
C HIS A 29 18.45 -0.76 -0.90
N THR A 30 19.00 -0.50 0.27
CA THR A 30 19.64 -1.57 1.03
C THR A 30 18.59 -2.50 1.64
N ARG A 31 18.99 -3.73 1.90
CA ARG A 31 18.19 -4.69 2.68
C ARG A 31 17.75 -4.08 4.02
N GLN A 32 18.65 -3.36 4.69
CA GLN A 32 18.38 -2.72 5.97
C GLN A 32 17.23 -1.72 5.85
N MET A 33 17.23 -0.87 4.83
CA MET A 33 16.14 0.11 4.63
C MET A 33 14.76 -0.55 4.48
N ARG A 34 14.68 -1.73 3.85
CA ARG A 34 13.43 -2.47 3.71
C ARG A 34 13.01 -3.12 5.03
N GLN A 35 13.98 -3.63 5.78
CA GLN A 35 13.72 -4.18 7.10
C GLN A 35 13.25 -3.09 8.08
N ASP A 36 13.84 -1.88 8.01
CA ASP A 36 13.46 -0.73 8.83
C ASP A 36 11.98 -0.36 8.67
N MET A 37 11.37 -0.58 7.49
CA MET A 37 9.94 -0.37 7.26
C MET A 37 9.07 -1.34 8.07
N SER A 38 9.45 -2.63 8.06
CA SER A 38 8.78 -3.64 8.89
C SER A 38 9.01 -3.39 10.38
N ASP A 39 10.23 -3.02 10.76
CA ASP A 39 10.58 -2.74 12.15
C ASP A 39 9.87 -1.48 12.67
N TRP A 40 9.66 -0.49 11.82
CA TRP A 40 8.89 0.70 12.16
C TRP A 40 7.42 0.37 12.45
N LEU A 41 6.80 -0.53 11.68
CA LEU A 41 5.45 -1.04 12.00
C LEU A 41 5.40 -1.67 13.39
N ASN A 42 6.40 -2.49 13.74
CA ASN A 42 6.51 -3.08 15.08
C ASN A 42 6.74 -2.04 16.19
N SER A 43 7.39 -0.92 15.87
CA SER A 43 7.63 0.17 16.82
C SER A 43 6.42 1.08 17.02
N SER A 44 5.54 1.18 16.02
CA SER A 44 4.36 2.04 16.06
C SER A 44 3.40 1.60 17.18
N GLU A 45 2.98 2.56 18.00
CA GLU A 45 2.23 2.33 19.25
C GLU A 45 2.81 1.21 20.15
N LYS A 46 4.14 1.03 20.14
CA LYS A 46 4.85 -0.03 20.88
C LYS A 46 4.39 -1.45 20.51
N GLY A 47 4.00 -1.68 19.26
CA GLY A 47 3.60 -2.99 18.73
C GLY A 47 2.17 -3.41 19.11
N GLN A 48 1.35 -2.46 19.56
CA GLN A 48 -0.07 -2.70 19.87
C GLN A 48 -0.93 -2.77 18.61
N THR A 49 -0.59 -1.99 17.58
CA THR A 49 -1.37 -1.94 16.33
C THR A 49 -0.94 -3.01 15.34
N PHE A 50 0.36 -3.17 15.12
CA PHE A 50 0.90 -4.09 14.11
C PHE A 50 1.91 -5.05 14.74
N ARG A 51 1.94 -6.26 14.19
CA ARG A 51 3.00 -7.25 14.41
C ARG A 51 3.50 -7.70 13.04
N SER A 52 4.58 -7.09 12.59
CA SER A 52 5.19 -7.34 11.29
C SER A 52 6.34 -8.33 11.39
N THR A 53 6.32 -9.35 10.53
CA THR A 53 7.42 -10.29 10.33
C THR A 53 8.08 -9.99 9.00
N TYR A 54 9.38 -9.71 9.01
CA TYR A 54 10.15 -9.45 7.81
C TYR A 54 10.77 -10.74 7.25
N VAL A 55 10.58 -10.99 5.96
CA VAL A 55 11.18 -12.11 5.23
C VAL A 55 11.91 -11.58 3.99
N LEU A 56 13.17 -11.96 3.82
CA LEU A 56 13.93 -11.70 2.59
C LEU A 56 13.91 -12.96 1.71
N ALA A 57 13.61 -12.78 0.42
CA ALA A 57 13.69 -13.83 -0.57
C ALA A 57 14.83 -13.62 -1.56
N GLU A 58 15.78 -14.56 -1.53
CA GLU A 58 16.91 -14.60 -2.47
C GLU A 58 16.72 -15.69 -3.55
N ARG A 59 15.62 -16.45 -3.45
CA ARG A 59 15.26 -17.54 -4.36
C ARG A 59 13.74 -17.71 -4.44
N THR A 60 13.27 -18.40 -5.47
CA THR A 60 11.87 -18.84 -5.58
C THR A 60 11.51 -19.86 -4.49
N GLY A 61 10.24 -19.92 -4.10
CA GLY A 61 9.69 -20.83 -3.07
C GLY A 61 9.65 -20.23 -1.66
N VAL A 62 10.39 -19.14 -1.40
CA VAL A 62 10.49 -18.53 -0.07
C VAL A 62 9.15 -17.94 0.40
N LEU A 63 8.32 -17.44 -0.51
CA LEU A 63 7.01 -16.92 -0.13
C LEU A 63 6.09 -18.05 0.33
N ALA A 64 6.12 -19.19 -0.38
CA ALA A 64 5.36 -20.37 0.02
C ALA A 64 5.79 -20.91 1.39
N GLU A 65 7.10 -20.97 1.64
CA GLU A 65 7.67 -21.34 2.94
C GLU A 65 7.20 -20.36 4.04
N ALA A 66 7.29 -19.06 3.79
CA ALA A 66 6.90 -18.02 4.76
C ALA A 66 5.40 -18.05 5.10
N LEU A 67 4.52 -18.21 4.10
CA LEU A 67 3.08 -18.31 4.33
C LEU A 67 2.70 -19.58 5.10
N THR A 68 3.47 -20.66 4.93
CA THR A 68 3.31 -21.88 5.74
C THR A 68 3.75 -21.67 7.19
N ALA A 69 4.88 -20.98 7.39
CA ALA A 69 5.43 -20.69 8.72
C ALA A 69 4.62 -19.64 9.51
N HIS A 70 3.89 -18.77 8.81
CA HIS A 70 3.10 -17.69 9.39
C HIS A 70 1.60 -17.82 9.04
N PRO A 71 0.94 -18.91 9.48
CA PRO A 71 -0.44 -19.22 9.12
C PRO A 71 -1.46 -18.32 9.81
N ASP A 72 -1.05 -17.30 10.55
CA ASP A 72 -1.90 -16.29 11.17
C ASP A 72 -1.73 -14.89 10.54
N THR A 73 -0.98 -14.80 9.44
CA THR A 73 -0.84 -13.58 8.63
C THR A 73 -2.22 -13.02 8.25
N VAL A 74 -2.46 -11.76 8.60
CA VAL A 74 -3.66 -11.01 8.22
C VAL A 74 -3.40 -10.24 6.94
N VAL A 75 -2.30 -9.48 6.87
CA VAL A 75 -1.93 -8.67 5.71
C VAL A 75 -0.60 -9.15 5.16
N LEU A 76 -0.56 -9.46 3.87
CA LEU A 76 0.67 -9.80 3.13
C LEU A 76 1.15 -8.57 2.37
N VAL A 77 2.33 -8.06 2.72
CA VAL A 77 3.01 -6.99 1.98
C VAL A 77 4.08 -7.63 1.09
N LEU A 78 3.99 -7.38 -0.22
CA LEU A 78 4.91 -7.89 -1.23
C LEU A 78 5.74 -6.74 -1.80
N ASP A 79 6.99 -6.63 -1.37
CA ASP A 79 7.97 -5.66 -1.87
C ASP A 79 8.82 -6.33 -2.97
N LEU A 80 8.51 -6.04 -4.24
CA LEU A 80 8.95 -6.83 -5.40
C LEU A 80 9.54 -5.98 -6.55
N MET A 81 10.37 -4.99 -6.22
CA MET A 81 11.04 -4.10 -7.18
C MET A 81 12.22 -4.80 -7.88
N ASN A 82 11.94 -5.57 -8.93
CA ASN A 82 12.94 -6.35 -9.65
C ASN A 82 12.73 -6.42 -11.16
N ARG A 83 13.83 -6.50 -11.90
CA ARG A 83 13.82 -6.82 -13.34
C ARG A 83 13.58 -8.30 -13.63
N SER A 84 13.89 -9.18 -12.68
CA SER A 84 13.64 -10.63 -12.74
C SER A 84 12.69 -11.07 -11.62
N SER A 85 11.85 -12.06 -11.90
CA SER A 85 10.90 -12.55 -10.89
C SER A 85 11.57 -13.51 -9.91
N VAL A 86 11.44 -13.22 -8.61
CA VAL A 86 11.69 -14.20 -7.52
C VAL A 86 10.44 -15.00 -7.17
N ILE A 87 9.33 -14.78 -7.88
CA ILE A 87 8.04 -15.46 -7.68
C ILE A 87 7.95 -16.64 -8.65
N GLY A 88 8.17 -17.85 -8.12
CA GLY A 88 8.09 -19.12 -8.83
C GLY A 88 6.68 -19.72 -8.86
N GLN A 89 6.55 -20.97 -9.30
CA GLN A 89 5.26 -21.67 -9.35
C GLN A 89 4.69 -21.94 -7.95
N ALA A 90 5.54 -22.39 -7.01
CA ALA A 90 5.14 -22.65 -5.64
C ALA A 90 4.64 -21.38 -4.93
N ASP A 91 5.32 -20.24 -5.14
CA ASP A 91 4.93 -18.95 -4.57
C ASP A 91 3.57 -18.48 -5.11
N ARG A 92 3.33 -18.67 -6.42
CA ARG A 92 2.04 -18.34 -7.04
C ARG A 92 0.91 -19.20 -6.49
N ALA A 93 1.12 -20.50 -6.33
CA ALA A 93 0.14 -21.39 -5.72
C ALA A 93 -0.15 -21.00 -4.25
N ALA A 94 0.88 -20.64 -3.49
CA ALA A 94 0.71 -20.17 -2.12
C ALA A 94 -0.04 -18.82 -2.04
N LEU A 95 0.22 -17.89 -2.97
CA LEU A 95 -0.54 -16.64 -3.09
C LEU A 95 -2.01 -16.89 -3.40
N GLN A 96 -2.30 -17.76 -4.35
CA GLN A 96 -3.66 -18.17 -4.70
C GLN A 96 -4.36 -18.81 -3.49
N GLN A 97 -3.68 -19.69 -2.75
CA GLN A 97 -4.23 -20.31 -1.55
C GLN A 97 -4.49 -19.30 -0.44
N PHE A 98 -3.56 -18.37 -0.19
CA PHE A 98 -3.74 -17.29 0.77
C PHE A 98 -4.99 -16.47 0.43
N TYR A 99 -5.12 -16.02 -0.82
CA TYR A 99 -6.26 -15.25 -1.31
C TYR A 99 -7.58 -16.04 -1.25
N ALA A 100 -7.59 -17.32 -1.63
CA ALA A 100 -8.77 -18.18 -1.59
C ALA A 100 -9.25 -18.51 -0.18
N SER A 101 -8.38 -18.45 0.83
CA SER A 101 -8.72 -18.76 2.22
C SER A 101 -9.61 -17.71 2.92
N GLY A 102 -10.03 -16.66 2.19
CA GLY A 102 -10.71 -15.49 2.75
C GLY A 102 -9.76 -14.46 3.37
N ARG A 103 -8.47 -14.78 3.46
CA ARG A 103 -7.39 -13.85 3.85
C ARG A 103 -6.92 -13.10 2.62
N GLN A 104 -7.74 -12.13 2.22
CA GLN A 104 -7.57 -11.45 0.94
C GLN A 104 -6.73 -10.18 1.03
N ALA A 105 -6.24 -9.78 2.22
CA ALA A 105 -5.51 -8.53 2.37
C ALA A 105 -4.08 -8.65 1.86
N LEU A 106 -3.89 -8.22 0.61
CA LEU A 106 -2.62 -8.23 -0.08
C LEU A 106 -2.27 -6.83 -0.53
N MET A 107 -1.05 -6.43 -0.23
CA MET A 107 -0.45 -5.19 -0.68
C MET A 107 0.68 -5.53 -1.63
N LEU A 108 0.47 -5.32 -2.92
CA LEU A 108 1.44 -5.58 -3.95
C LEU A 108 2.21 -4.31 -4.27
N ASP A 109 3.53 -4.44 -4.17
CA ASP A 109 4.47 -3.34 -4.30
C ASP A 109 3.92 -2.17 -3.52
N GLY A 110 4.14 -2.25 -2.21
CA GLY A 110 3.82 -1.20 -1.28
C GLY A 110 4.49 0.12 -1.63
N SER A 111 4.98 0.36 -2.84
CA SER A 111 5.34 1.67 -3.37
C SER A 111 6.55 2.31 -2.70
N PHE A 112 7.10 1.66 -1.68
CA PHE A 112 8.11 2.24 -0.80
C PHE A 112 9.53 2.13 -1.32
N GLY A 113 9.77 1.36 -2.38
CA GLY A 113 11.09 1.27 -2.99
C GLY A 113 11.53 2.62 -3.48
N ILE A 114 10.92 3.05 -4.58
CA ILE A 114 11.23 4.35 -5.16
C ILE A 114 10.99 5.52 -4.22
N ARG A 115 9.97 5.44 -3.36
CA ARG A 115 9.59 6.54 -2.46
C ARG A 115 10.58 6.78 -1.33
N ASN A 116 11.46 5.82 -1.05
CA ASN A 116 12.47 5.92 0.00
C ASN A 116 13.89 5.65 -0.53
N MET A 117 14.14 5.61 -1.85
CA MET A 117 15.53 5.50 -2.33
C MET A 117 16.30 6.78 -2.10
N ARG A 118 17.59 6.57 -1.86
CA ARG A 118 18.59 7.64 -1.88
C ARG A 118 19.03 7.87 -3.32
N ILE A 119 18.30 8.69 -4.08
CA ILE A 119 18.75 9.18 -5.40
C ILE A 119 19.42 10.54 -5.20
N SER A 120 20.59 10.71 -5.81
CA SER A 120 21.52 11.84 -5.64
C SER A 120 21.02 13.25 -6.05
N ARG A 121 19.71 13.46 -6.27
CA ARG A 121 19.16 14.70 -6.85
C ARG A 121 18.05 15.39 -6.04
N ALA A 122 17.61 14.85 -4.92
CA ALA A 122 16.67 15.49 -3.99
C ALA A 122 17.16 15.25 -2.55
N PRO A 123 16.80 16.08 -1.55
CA PRO A 123 17.20 15.83 -0.17
C PRO A 123 16.81 14.39 0.20
N GLU A 124 17.81 13.61 0.65
CA GLU A 124 17.68 12.21 1.01
C GLU A 124 16.61 12.05 2.08
N VAL A 125 15.38 11.75 1.70
CA VAL A 125 14.34 11.49 2.70
C VAL A 125 14.42 10.03 3.08
N ALA A 126 15.34 9.72 4.00
CA ALA A 126 15.41 8.41 4.61
C ALA A 126 14.03 8.05 5.19
N PHE A 127 13.66 6.77 5.10
CA PHE A 127 12.51 6.26 5.82
C PHE A 127 12.61 6.64 7.31
N PRO A 128 11.54 7.14 7.97
CA PRO A 128 10.12 7.06 7.60
C PRO A 128 9.58 8.20 6.73
N GLY A 129 10.43 9.00 6.07
CA GLY A 129 9.98 10.13 5.26
C GLY A 129 9.90 11.44 6.07
N SER A 130 9.67 12.55 5.37
CA SER A 130 9.47 13.85 6.01
C SER A 130 8.16 13.80 6.78
N GLU A 131 8.13 14.31 8.01
CA GLU A 131 6.97 14.22 8.89
C GLU A 131 6.47 12.76 9.08
N SER A 132 7.35 11.76 8.93
CA SER A 132 7.02 10.31 8.97
C SER A 132 6.01 9.84 7.91
N SER A 133 5.85 10.60 6.82
CA SER A 133 4.83 10.36 5.79
C SER A 133 4.92 9.00 5.08
N SER A 134 6.11 8.47 4.79
CA SER A 134 6.25 7.14 4.19
C SER A 134 5.83 6.04 5.16
N GLY A 135 6.23 6.14 6.43
CA GLY A 135 5.78 5.22 7.47
C GLY A 135 4.26 5.29 7.69
N ALA A 136 3.73 6.51 7.77
CA ALA A 136 2.32 6.76 7.91
C ALA A 136 1.50 6.22 6.73
N LEU A 137 1.97 6.39 5.49
CA LEU A 137 1.35 5.78 4.31
C LEU A 137 1.31 4.26 4.40
N LEU A 138 2.43 3.62 4.82
CA LEU A 138 2.51 2.17 4.99
C LEU A 138 1.46 1.68 6.00
N ALA A 139 1.38 2.32 7.16
CA ALA A 139 0.39 2.00 8.18
C ALA A 139 -1.05 2.27 7.69
N ASN A 140 -1.28 3.37 6.97
CA ASN A 140 -2.58 3.71 6.41
C ASN A 140 -3.05 2.65 5.40
N GLN A 141 -2.17 2.19 4.51
CA GLN A 141 -2.48 1.15 3.51
C GLN A 141 -2.81 -0.20 4.18
N ILE A 142 -2.00 -0.62 5.15
CA ILE A 142 -2.25 -1.86 5.92
C ILE A 142 -3.56 -1.76 6.70
N THR A 143 -3.81 -0.61 7.30
CA THR A 143 -5.04 -0.36 8.07
C THR A 143 -6.27 -0.32 7.17
N ALA A 144 -6.17 0.27 5.98
CA ALA A 144 -7.25 0.30 5.00
C ALA A 144 -7.64 -1.13 4.56
N LEU A 145 -6.65 -1.96 4.23
CA LEU A 145 -6.88 -3.38 3.91
C LEU A 145 -7.52 -4.14 5.07
N ALA A 146 -7.02 -3.94 6.30
CA ALA A 146 -7.57 -4.60 7.48
C ALA A 146 -9.02 -4.15 7.78
N LYS A 147 -9.33 -2.86 7.66
CA LYS A 147 -10.67 -2.28 7.88
C LYS A 147 -11.66 -2.71 6.80
N ALA A 148 -11.22 -2.83 5.56
CA ALA A 148 -12.04 -3.36 4.46
C ALA A 148 -12.33 -4.86 4.60
N GLY A 149 -11.71 -5.55 5.56
CA GLY A 149 -11.85 -6.99 5.75
C GLY A 149 -11.05 -7.84 4.77
N GLY A 150 -10.15 -7.23 3.99
CA GLY A 150 -9.43 -7.88 2.90
C GLY A 150 -9.25 -6.97 1.69
N GLY A 151 -8.80 -7.56 0.58
CA GLY A 151 -8.68 -6.90 -0.72
C GLY A 151 -7.24 -6.73 -1.21
N ILE A 152 -7.12 -6.30 -2.45
CA ILE A 152 -5.82 -6.07 -3.09
C ILE A 152 -5.58 -4.58 -3.13
N LEU A 153 -4.44 -4.12 -2.63
CA LEU A 153 -3.92 -2.77 -2.84
C LEU A 153 -2.65 -2.87 -3.68
N ILE A 154 -2.56 -2.07 -4.72
CA ILE A 154 -1.48 -2.12 -5.70
C ILE A 154 -0.86 -0.73 -5.77
N GLY A 155 0.41 -0.59 -5.37
CA GLY A 155 1.19 0.62 -5.58
C GLY A 155 2.16 0.45 -6.73
N THR A 156 2.48 1.54 -7.45
CA THR A 156 3.47 1.50 -8.53
C THR A 156 4.85 1.98 -8.09
N ASP A 157 5.86 1.43 -8.78
CA ASP A 157 7.28 1.79 -8.75
C ASP A 157 7.73 2.02 -10.22
N HIS A 158 9.03 2.10 -10.50
CA HIS A 158 9.60 2.26 -11.83
C HIS A 158 9.18 1.11 -12.76
N GLU A 159 8.68 1.45 -13.95
CA GLU A 159 8.08 0.51 -14.92
C GLU A 159 8.98 -0.72 -15.18
N GLY A 160 10.25 -0.49 -15.51
CA GLY A 160 11.20 -1.58 -15.79
C GLY A 160 11.56 -2.50 -14.62
N TRP A 161 11.05 -2.25 -13.41
CA TRP A 161 11.33 -3.03 -12.20
C TRP A 161 10.09 -3.73 -11.64
N GLN A 162 9.02 -3.82 -12.43
CA GLN A 162 7.75 -4.41 -12.01
C GLN A 162 7.62 -5.90 -12.34
N THR A 163 8.69 -6.60 -12.74
CA THR A 163 8.59 -7.99 -13.20
C THR A 163 8.10 -8.94 -12.08
N GLY A 164 8.66 -8.80 -10.88
CA GLY A 164 8.25 -9.62 -9.72
C GLY A 164 6.83 -9.32 -9.27
N ALA A 165 6.49 -8.04 -9.15
CA ALA A 165 5.15 -7.60 -8.79
C ALA A 165 4.11 -8.07 -9.82
N ASN A 166 4.36 -7.91 -11.12
CA ASN A 166 3.49 -8.43 -12.17
C ASN A 166 3.33 -9.96 -12.11
N ALA A 167 4.37 -10.71 -11.76
CA ALA A 167 4.26 -12.17 -11.61
C ALA A 167 3.34 -12.58 -10.46
N ALA A 168 3.39 -11.87 -9.33
CA ALA A 168 2.48 -12.06 -8.21
C ALA A 168 1.06 -11.58 -8.54
N LEU A 169 0.91 -10.42 -9.19
CA LEU A 169 -0.39 -9.87 -9.61
C LEU A 169 -1.12 -10.83 -10.55
N ARG A 170 -0.45 -11.31 -11.60
CA ARG A 170 -1.04 -12.23 -12.58
C ARG A 170 -1.40 -13.59 -11.99
N ALA A 171 -0.83 -13.96 -10.84
CA ALA A 171 -1.26 -15.16 -10.13
C ALA A 171 -2.68 -15.00 -9.55
N LEU A 172 -3.08 -13.77 -9.24
CA LEU A 172 -4.36 -13.44 -8.60
C LEU A 172 -5.37 -12.86 -9.58
N ILE A 173 -4.92 -12.02 -10.50
CA ILE A 173 -5.71 -11.31 -11.50
C ILE A 173 -4.94 -11.40 -12.84
N PRO A 174 -5.13 -12.49 -13.62
CA PRO A 174 -4.28 -12.80 -14.78
C PRO A 174 -4.15 -11.69 -15.83
N ASP A 175 -5.21 -10.90 -16.02
CA ASP A 175 -5.27 -9.84 -17.03
C ASP A 175 -4.78 -8.47 -16.52
N ALA A 176 -4.59 -8.32 -15.20
CA ALA A 176 -4.07 -7.11 -14.59
C ALA A 176 -2.54 -7.09 -14.62
N GLN A 177 -1.99 -5.90 -14.86
CA GLN A 177 -0.55 -5.65 -14.83
C GLN A 177 -0.28 -4.16 -14.70
N PHE A 178 0.87 -3.81 -14.14
CA PHE A 178 1.44 -2.48 -14.28
C PHE A 178 1.75 -2.23 -15.76
N ARG A 179 1.49 -1.01 -16.26
CA ARG A 179 1.74 -0.63 -17.66
C ARG A 179 2.26 0.79 -17.78
N GLY A 180 2.92 1.07 -18.90
CA GLY A 180 3.25 2.44 -19.28
C GLY A 180 4.33 3.08 -18.41
N THR A 181 4.83 4.21 -18.88
CA THR A 181 5.86 5.00 -18.20
C THR A 181 5.31 6.40 -18.00
N THR A 182 5.35 6.86 -16.76
CA THR A 182 4.68 8.09 -16.31
C THR A 182 5.56 8.87 -15.34
N ASN A 183 5.26 10.15 -15.15
CA ASN A 183 5.99 11.00 -14.21
C ASN A 183 4.96 11.82 -13.41
N PRO A 184 4.56 11.38 -12.20
CA PRO A 184 3.50 12.07 -11.46
C PRO A 184 3.91 13.52 -11.19
N SER A 185 2.98 14.43 -11.45
CA SER A 185 3.10 15.85 -11.11
C SER A 185 2.19 16.24 -9.95
N THR A 186 2.23 17.50 -9.55
CA THR A 186 1.31 18.09 -8.57
C THR A 186 -0.15 18.11 -9.05
N ASP A 187 -0.40 18.01 -10.36
CA ASP A 187 -1.75 18.01 -10.92
C ASP A 187 -2.38 16.63 -10.80
N GLY A 188 -2.98 16.37 -9.64
CA GLY A 188 -3.62 15.11 -9.34
C GLY A 188 -4.36 15.14 -8.02
N GLN A 189 -4.97 14.01 -7.67
CA GLN A 189 -5.80 13.88 -6.48
C GLN A 189 -5.59 12.53 -5.80
N PHE A 190 -5.67 12.55 -4.48
CA PHE A 190 -6.03 11.38 -3.69
C PHE A 190 -7.55 11.21 -3.77
N LEU A 191 -7.98 9.99 -4.09
CA LEU A 191 -9.37 9.60 -4.15
C LEU A 191 -9.69 8.87 -2.84
N GLY A 192 -10.57 9.46 -2.04
CA GLY A 192 -10.80 9.07 -0.65
C GLY A 192 -9.71 9.61 0.29
N ASP A 193 -9.91 9.36 1.58
CA ASP A 193 -8.98 9.75 2.66
C ASP A 193 -8.19 8.55 3.21
N VAL A 194 -8.48 7.33 2.75
CA VAL A 194 -7.91 6.08 3.29
C VAL A 194 -6.38 6.06 3.34
N LEU A 195 -5.71 6.68 2.37
CA LEU A 195 -4.25 6.79 2.31
C LEU A 195 -3.70 7.95 3.17
N LEU A 196 -4.54 8.93 3.47
CA LEU A 196 -4.17 10.17 4.12
C LEU A 196 -4.47 10.16 5.62
N THR A 197 -5.47 9.42 6.09
CA THR A 197 -5.90 9.43 7.51
C THR A 197 -6.24 8.05 8.07
N GLY A 198 -5.93 6.96 7.34
CA GLY A 198 -6.36 5.60 7.71
C GLY A 198 -5.94 5.15 9.12
N PHE A 199 -4.72 5.50 9.53
CA PHE A 199 -4.10 5.26 10.84
C PHE A 199 -3.50 6.55 11.40
N MET A 200 -2.68 7.24 10.61
CA MET A 200 -2.07 8.52 10.94
C MET A 200 -2.34 9.55 9.84
N PRO A 201 -2.62 10.82 10.19
CA PRO A 201 -2.81 11.87 9.21
C PRO A 201 -1.52 12.17 8.45
N VAL A 202 -1.62 12.35 7.13
CA VAL A 202 -0.54 12.68 6.22
C VAL A 202 -1.02 13.77 5.26
N LYS A 203 -0.18 14.79 5.04
CA LYS A 203 -0.45 15.84 4.05
C LYS A 203 -0.23 15.27 2.63
N PRO A 204 -1.16 15.51 1.68
CA PRO A 204 -1.00 15.12 0.28
C PRO A 204 0.34 15.55 -0.33
N ILE A 205 0.72 16.82 -0.15
CA ILE A 205 1.95 17.37 -0.75
C ILE A 205 3.22 16.69 -0.25
N VAL A 206 3.23 16.22 1.00
CA VAL A 206 4.39 15.52 1.56
C VAL A 206 4.54 14.15 0.90
N LEU A 207 3.44 13.47 0.59
CA LEU A 207 3.48 12.23 -0.20
C LEU A 207 3.93 12.47 -1.64
N LEU A 208 3.50 13.57 -2.27
CA LEU A 208 3.93 13.93 -3.62
C LEU A 208 5.44 14.18 -3.71
N ARG A 209 6.01 14.95 -2.78
CA ARG A 209 7.44 15.29 -2.79
C ARG A 209 8.33 14.04 -2.84
N HIS A 210 7.82 12.91 -2.35
CA HIS A 210 8.48 11.61 -2.51
C HIS A 210 8.28 11.01 -3.90
N TRP A 211 7.11 11.17 -4.53
CA TRP A 211 6.80 10.63 -5.86
C TRP A 211 7.46 11.39 -7.01
N GLU A 212 7.52 12.73 -6.96
CA GLU A 212 8.13 13.52 -8.05
C GLU A 212 9.65 13.30 -8.17
N SER A 213 10.28 12.76 -7.13
CA SER A 213 11.72 12.50 -7.09
C SER A 213 12.15 11.34 -8.00
N VAL A 214 11.22 10.52 -8.48
CA VAL A 214 11.51 9.34 -9.29
C VAL A 214 10.76 9.37 -10.63
N PRO A 215 11.49 9.50 -11.75
CA PRO A 215 10.88 9.43 -13.07
C PRO A 215 10.52 7.98 -13.45
N ASN A 216 9.68 7.84 -14.47
CA ASN A 216 9.36 6.58 -15.16
C ASN A 216 8.58 5.54 -14.34
N GLN A 217 7.59 5.99 -13.57
CA GLN A 217 6.71 5.13 -12.78
C GLN A 217 5.69 4.41 -13.66
N GLY A 218 5.30 3.20 -13.26
CA GLY A 218 4.22 2.45 -13.89
C GLY A 218 2.82 3.01 -13.55
N GLU A 219 1.83 2.69 -14.38
CA GLU A 219 0.41 2.90 -14.12
C GLU A 219 -0.17 1.68 -13.39
N ALA A 220 -0.91 1.92 -12.31
CA ALA A 220 -1.61 0.88 -11.57
C ALA A 220 -2.83 0.39 -12.39
N PRO A 221 -3.15 -0.91 -12.39
CA PRO A 221 -4.35 -1.41 -13.05
C PRO A 221 -5.62 -0.92 -12.34
N VAL A 222 -6.57 -0.42 -13.12
CA VAL A 222 -7.89 0.06 -12.67
C VAL A 222 -8.94 -0.49 -13.63
N GLY A 223 -10.13 -0.81 -13.13
CA GLY A 223 -11.24 -1.39 -13.89
C GLY A 223 -11.70 -2.74 -13.34
N THR A 224 -12.59 -3.38 -14.10
CA THR A 224 -13.11 -4.71 -13.76
C THR A 224 -12.22 -5.78 -14.39
N PHE A 225 -11.80 -6.74 -13.58
CA PHE A 225 -11.01 -7.90 -13.97
C PHE A 225 -11.66 -9.18 -13.47
N ASN A 226 -11.14 -10.33 -13.91
CA ASN A 226 -11.44 -11.61 -13.29
C ASN A 226 -10.27 -12.03 -12.42
N SER A 227 -10.57 -12.46 -11.20
CA SER A 227 -9.61 -13.16 -10.36
C SER A 227 -9.29 -14.55 -10.93
N PHE A 228 -8.25 -15.20 -10.40
CA PHE A 228 -7.84 -16.55 -10.81
C PHE A 228 -8.91 -17.63 -10.57
N THR A 229 -9.91 -17.36 -9.71
CA THR A 229 -11.07 -18.23 -9.49
C THR A 229 -12.20 -17.98 -10.49
N GLY A 230 -12.06 -16.99 -11.37
CA GLY A 230 -13.10 -16.53 -12.29
C GLY A 230 -14.10 -15.53 -11.70
N ALA A 231 -13.98 -15.19 -10.41
CA ALA A 231 -14.85 -14.19 -9.79
C ALA A 231 -14.48 -12.78 -10.25
N PRO A 232 -15.46 -11.90 -10.56
CA PRO A 232 -15.19 -10.53 -10.94
C PRO A 232 -14.58 -9.74 -9.78
N LEU A 233 -13.64 -8.87 -10.10
CA LEU A 233 -12.92 -8.03 -9.15
C LEU A 233 -12.77 -6.63 -9.73
N GLN A 234 -13.27 -5.63 -9.01
CA GLN A 234 -13.12 -4.23 -9.37
C GLN A 234 -11.87 -3.67 -8.71
N LEU A 235 -11.03 -2.97 -9.46
CA LEU A 235 -9.93 -2.14 -8.95
C LEU A 235 -10.29 -0.66 -9.15
N TYR A 236 -10.31 0.10 -8.08
CA TYR A 236 -10.51 1.55 -8.06
C TYR A 236 -9.16 2.24 -7.96
N SER A 237 -9.02 3.39 -8.61
CA SER A 237 -7.87 4.24 -8.32
C SER A 237 -8.01 4.85 -6.92
N LEU A 238 -6.92 4.89 -6.17
CA LEU A 238 -6.80 5.65 -4.91
C LEU A 238 -6.02 6.95 -5.09
N VAL A 239 -5.24 7.04 -6.18
CA VAL A 239 -4.42 8.20 -6.49
C VAL A 239 -4.28 8.33 -8.00
N GLU A 240 -4.59 9.50 -8.51
CA GLU A 240 -4.37 9.84 -9.92
C GLU A 240 -3.60 11.14 -10.07
N ALA A 241 -2.63 11.18 -11.00
CA ALA A 241 -1.92 12.41 -11.35
C ALA A 241 -1.63 12.49 -12.85
N ALA A 242 -1.50 13.70 -13.38
CA ALA A 242 -1.03 13.94 -14.72
C ALA A 242 0.51 13.88 -14.80
N ASP A 243 1.03 13.62 -15.99
CA ASP A 243 2.49 13.55 -16.24
C ASP A 243 3.21 14.91 -16.13
N LYS A 244 2.47 16.02 -16.16
CA LYS A 244 2.96 17.40 -16.06
C LYS A 244 1.91 18.31 -15.42
N PRO A 245 2.31 19.37 -14.72
CA PRO A 245 1.37 20.38 -14.23
C PRO A 245 0.62 21.07 -15.38
N GLY A 246 -0.64 21.47 -15.14
CA GLY A 246 -1.39 22.38 -16.03
C GLY A 246 -2.53 21.74 -16.83
N GLY A 247 -3.09 20.62 -16.37
CA GLY A 247 -4.17 19.91 -17.02
C GLY A 247 -3.65 18.87 -18.00
N GLY A 248 -4.07 17.62 -17.81
CA GLY A 248 -3.68 16.51 -18.68
C GLY A 248 -4.44 15.24 -18.34
N ARG A 249 -4.15 14.17 -19.08
CA ARG A 249 -4.67 12.85 -18.73
C ARG A 249 -4.08 12.44 -17.38
N LYS A 250 -4.95 12.29 -16.39
CA LYS A 250 -4.60 11.70 -15.09
C LYS A 250 -4.43 10.19 -15.24
N ARG A 251 -3.44 9.64 -14.54
CA ARG A 251 -3.08 8.22 -14.57
C ARG A 251 -3.07 7.66 -13.14
N PRO A 252 -3.50 6.42 -12.95
CA PRO A 252 -3.54 5.80 -11.63
C PRO A 252 -2.15 5.36 -11.16
N TYR A 253 -1.81 5.68 -9.90
CA TYR A 253 -0.53 5.32 -9.27
C TYR A 253 -0.68 4.34 -8.11
N ILE A 254 -1.86 4.34 -7.50
CA ILE A 254 -2.24 3.37 -6.48
C ILE A 254 -3.67 2.96 -6.82
N SER A 255 -3.94 1.67 -6.83
CA SER A 255 -5.29 1.15 -6.95
C SER A 255 -5.62 0.17 -5.83
N ALA A 256 -6.90 -0.05 -5.57
CA ALA A 256 -7.34 -1.03 -4.60
C ALA A 256 -8.67 -1.68 -4.98
N SER A 257 -8.95 -2.85 -4.41
CA SER A 257 -10.20 -3.57 -4.63
C SER A 257 -11.37 -3.14 -3.74
N PHE A 258 -11.20 -2.04 -3.01
CA PHE A 258 -12.25 -1.43 -2.19
C PHE A 258 -12.51 -0.01 -2.69
N ASP A 259 -13.75 0.45 -2.53
CA ASP A 259 -14.19 1.76 -3.01
C ASP A 259 -13.53 2.88 -2.17
N PRO A 260 -12.83 3.84 -2.79
CA PRO A 260 -12.28 5.01 -2.09
C PRO A 260 -13.34 5.98 -1.58
N GLY A 261 -14.59 5.86 -2.02
CA GLY A 261 -15.66 6.81 -1.74
C GLY A 261 -15.57 8.08 -2.60
N GLU A 262 -16.29 9.13 -2.19
CA GLU A 262 -16.50 10.34 -2.99
C GLU A 262 -15.53 11.48 -2.65
N ALA A 263 -14.85 11.44 -1.51
CA ALA A 263 -13.92 12.50 -1.09
C ALA A 263 -12.75 12.63 -2.07
N ARG A 264 -12.27 13.86 -2.29
CA ARG A 264 -11.15 14.16 -3.19
C ARG A 264 -10.23 15.16 -2.50
N TYR A 265 -8.93 14.91 -2.54
CA TYR A 265 -7.92 15.80 -1.97
C TYR A 265 -6.86 16.09 -3.02
N ASP A 266 -6.63 17.36 -3.30
CA ASP A 266 -5.61 17.78 -4.25
C ASP A 266 -4.22 17.38 -3.73
N ILE A 267 -3.40 16.84 -4.64
CA ILE A 267 -2.08 16.32 -4.32
C ILE A 267 -1.15 17.42 -3.78
N ASP A 268 -1.34 18.67 -4.19
CA ASP A 268 -0.54 19.82 -3.72
C ASP A 268 -1.06 20.47 -2.43
N SER A 269 -2.10 19.90 -1.81
CA SER A 269 -2.62 20.38 -0.52
C SER A 269 -1.59 20.24 0.60
N GLU A 270 -1.33 21.37 1.28
CA GLU A 270 -0.55 21.46 2.53
C GLU A 270 -1.39 21.10 3.77
N VAL A 271 -2.69 20.83 3.60
CA VAL A 271 -3.62 20.47 4.67
C VAL A 271 -3.83 18.96 4.65
N ALA A 272 -3.46 18.31 5.76
CA ALA A 272 -3.85 16.91 5.99
C ALA A 272 -5.35 16.85 6.29
N PRO A 273 -6.09 15.85 5.77
CA PRO A 273 -7.49 15.68 6.15
C PRO A 273 -7.59 15.43 7.65
N GLU A 274 -8.66 15.93 8.27
CA GLU A 274 -8.93 15.59 9.67
C GLU A 274 -9.30 14.10 9.76
N PRO A 275 -8.78 13.35 10.76
CA PRO A 275 -9.25 12.00 11.00
C PRO A 275 -10.76 12.04 11.25
N ALA A 276 -11.53 11.20 10.57
CA ALA A 276 -12.94 11.05 10.87
C ALA A 276 -13.08 10.68 12.35
N LEU A 277 -13.58 11.62 13.17
CA LEU A 277 -13.87 11.34 14.56
C LEU A 277 -14.99 10.29 14.59
N PRO A 278 -14.86 9.21 15.38
CA PRO A 278 -15.97 8.29 15.55
C PRO A 278 -17.20 9.05 16.07
N ASP A 279 -18.32 8.95 15.34
CA ASP A 279 -19.63 9.59 15.60
C ASP A 279 -20.21 9.31 17.01
N ASN A 280 -19.56 8.42 17.75
CA ASN A 280 -19.95 7.88 19.03
C ASN A 280 -19.04 8.32 20.20
N MET A 281 -18.25 9.39 20.04
CA MET A 281 -17.65 10.05 21.21
C MET A 281 -18.76 10.63 22.09
N PRO A 282 -18.99 10.15 23.32
CA PRO A 282 -19.98 10.74 24.20
C PRO A 282 -19.55 12.18 24.48
N THR A 283 -20.31 13.16 24.01
CA THR A 283 -20.16 14.52 24.51
C THR A 283 -20.45 14.48 26.00
N ARG A 284 -19.39 14.46 26.81
CA ARG A 284 -19.51 14.50 28.26
C ARG A 284 -20.10 15.86 28.59
N LYS A 285 -21.44 15.94 28.73
CA LYS A 285 -22.07 17.05 29.44
C LYS A 285 -21.45 17.04 30.83
N GLY A 286 -20.59 18.02 31.10
CA GLY A 286 -20.10 18.25 32.45
C GLY A 286 -21.30 18.43 33.40
N PRO A 287 -21.17 18.05 34.68
CA PRO A 287 -22.25 18.25 35.63
C PRO A 287 -22.61 19.75 35.68
N PRO A 288 -23.91 20.08 35.79
CA PRO A 288 -24.33 21.46 35.96
C PRO A 288 -23.65 22.05 37.20
N ARG A 289 -23.11 23.26 37.05
CA ARG A 289 -22.67 24.08 38.18
C ARG A 289 -23.88 24.55 38.98
#